data_AF-A0A9P4PVA0-F1
#
_entry.id   AF-A0A9P4PVA0-F1
#
_cell.length_a   1.000
_cell.length_b   1.000
_cell.length_c   1.000
_cell.angle_alpha   90.00
_cell.angle_beta   90.00
_cell.angle_gamma   90.00
#
_symmetry.space_group_name_H-M   'P 1'
#
loop_
_entity.id
_entity.type
_entity.pdbx_description
1 polymer ?
#
loop_
_entity_poly.entity_id
_entity_poly.type
_entity_poly.pdbx_seq_one_letter_code
_entity_poly.pdbx_strand_id
1 'polypeptide(L)'
;MKVSCFGLFALTTPILAGTCTKDPLGGKGYYCGQVVNKSGRQLRYTTDPSLSSSRPNKCKFWNWVGHDEPINCTQKYLANGKTAGSGYVTTPGVDVDGFTFADVEYDYDGQRITRGVWIKISSNGLK
;
A
#
# COMPACT_ATOMS: atom_id res chain seq x y z
N MET A 1 -32.56 -30.32 -16.52
CA MET A 1 -32.88 -29.01 -15.90
C MET A 1 -31.57 -28.39 -15.43
N LYS A 2 -31.18 -27.25 -16.01
CA LYS A 2 -29.94 -26.53 -15.68
C LYS A 2 -30.25 -25.54 -14.56
N VAL A 3 -29.57 -25.65 -13.43
CA VAL A 3 -29.57 -24.62 -12.37
C VAL A 3 -28.25 -23.87 -12.50
N SER A 4 -28.29 -22.72 -13.16
CA SER A 4 -27.18 -21.76 -13.13
C SER A 4 -27.27 -20.96 -11.84
N CYS A 5 -26.37 -21.24 -10.90
CA CYS A 5 -26.15 -20.38 -9.75
C CYS A 5 -25.31 -19.19 -10.21
N PHE A 6 -25.95 -18.03 -10.40
CA PHE A 6 -25.27 -16.76 -10.62
C PHE A 6 -24.58 -16.35 -9.30
N GLY A 7 -23.36 -16.83 -9.10
CA GLY A 7 -22.46 -16.29 -8.09
C GLY A 7 -22.05 -14.88 -8.51
N LEU A 8 -22.64 -13.88 -7.87
CA LEU A 8 -22.21 -12.49 -7.96
C LEU A 8 -20.83 -12.40 -7.25
N PHE A 9 -19.76 -12.80 -7.92
CA PHE A 9 -18.42 -12.42 -7.50
C PHE A 9 -18.32 -10.91 -7.70
N ALA A 10 -18.40 -10.15 -6.60
CA ALA A 10 -17.96 -8.78 -6.58
C ALA A 10 -16.47 -8.78 -6.95
N LEU A 11 -16.19 -8.57 -8.24
CA LEU A 11 -14.86 -8.23 -8.73
C LEU A 11 -14.51 -6.88 -8.12
N THR A 12 -13.92 -6.90 -6.92
CA THR A 12 -13.26 -5.72 -6.37
C THR A 12 -12.11 -5.41 -7.31
N THR A 13 -12.30 -4.43 -8.20
CA THR A 13 -11.24 -3.91 -9.05
C THR A 13 -10.07 -3.56 -8.13
N PRO A 14 -8.89 -4.17 -8.31
CA PRO A 14 -7.80 -3.87 -7.41
C PRO A 14 -7.42 -2.40 -7.66
N ILE A 15 -7.54 -1.62 -6.58
CA ILE A 15 -7.45 -0.16 -6.63
C ILE A 15 -6.01 0.19 -6.95
N LEU A 16 -5.73 0.61 -8.19
CA LEU A 16 -4.46 1.25 -8.57
C LEU A 16 -4.23 2.44 -7.63
N ALA A 17 -3.04 2.55 -7.04
CA ALA A 17 -2.59 3.62 -6.13
C ALA A 17 -3.69 4.18 -5.21
N GLY A 18 -3.70 3.73 -3.96
CA GLY A 18 -4.60 4.21 -2.92
C GLY A 18 -4.55 5.73 -2.84
N THR A 19 -5.68 6.37 -3.11
CA THR A 19 -5.91 7.69 -2.56
C THR A 19 -6.36 7.52 -1.11
N CYS A 20 -6.25 8.57 -0.31
CA CYS A 20 -6.86 8.56 1.01
C CYS A 20 -8.36 8.24 0.92
N THR A 21 -8.83 7.31 1.76
CA THR A 21 -10.23 6.88 1.78
C THR A 21 -11.01 7.77 2.75
N LYS A 22 -12.13 8.34 2.31
CA LYS A 22 -13.01 9.11 3.21
C LYS A 22 -13.53 8.21 4.34
N ASP A 23 -13.63 8.76 5.55
CA ASP A 23 -14.09 8.03 6.73
C ASP A 23 -15.41 7.28 6.46
N PRO A 24 -15.41 5.93 6.50
CA PRO A 24 -16.59 5.12 6.19
C PRO A 24 -17.68 5.22 7.26
N LEU A 25 -17.36 5.72 8.47
CA LEU A 25 -18.31 5.92 9.56
C LEU A 25 -19.00 7.29 9.50
N GLY A 26 -18.80 8.06 8.43
CA GLY A 26 -19.43 9.36 8.22
C GLY A 26 -18.72 10.52 8.91
N GLY A 27 -17.49 10.31 9.40
CA GLY A 27 -16.65 11.39 9.89
C GLY A 27 -16.25 12.37 8.79
N LYS A 28 -15.76 13.54 9.21
CA LYS A 28 -15.27 14.59 8.29
C LYS A 28 -13.83 14.33 7.79
N GLY A 29 -13.27 13.16 8.08
CA GLY A 29 -11.87 12.83 7.81
C GLY A 29 -11.64 11.87 6.65
N TYR A 30 -10.36 11.62 6.41
CA TYR A 30 -9.81 10.68 5.45
C TYR A 30 -8.77 9.83 6.15
N TYR A 31 -8.77 8.53 5.86
CA TYR A 31 -7.72 7.59 6.20
C TYR A 31 -6.72 7.51 5.04
N CYS A 32 -5.48 7.86 5.32
CA CYS A 32 -4.36 7.73 4.39
C CYS A 32 -3.36 6.71 4.95
N GLY A 33 -2.70 5.95 4.07
CA GLY A 33 -1.54 5.16 4.41
C GLY A 33 -0.43 6.02 5.00
N GLN A 34 0.17 5.55 6.09
CA GLN A 34 1.28 6.20 6.77
C GLN A 34 2.30 5.16 7.20
N VAL A 35 3.58 5.52 7.08
CA VAL A 35 4.69 4.70 7.57
C VAL A 35 5.61 5.56 8.42
N VAL A 36 6.02 5.02 9.57
CA VAL A 36 6.99 5.63 10.47
C VAL A 36 8.20 4.73 10.55
N ASN A 37 9.37 5.24 10.16
CA ASN A 37 10.59 4.46 10.20
C ASN A 37 11.28 4.60 11.57
N LYS A 38 11.15 3.58 12.42
CA LYS A 38 11.84 3.48 13.72
C LYS A 38 12.95 2.43 13.75
N SER A 39 13.33 1.90 12.59
CA SER A 39 14.14 0.68 12.49
C SER A 39 15.65 0.88 12.59
N GLY A 40 16.14 2.12 12.66
CA GLY A 40 17.57 2.42 12.51
C GLY A 40 18.08 2.30 11.06
N ARG A 41 17.28 1.76 10.14
CA ARG A 41 17.66 1.48 8.74
C ARG A 41 16.98 2.44 7.78
N GLN A 42 17.39 2.42 6.52
CA GLN A 42 16.76 3.20 5.47
C GLN A 42 15.56 2.44 4.91
N LEU A 43 14.37 3.04 5.01
CA LEU A 43 13.14 2.51 4.43
C LEU A 43 12.90 3.15 3.06
N ARG A 44 12.28 2.42 2.14
CA ARG A 44 11.72 2.98 0.91
C ARG A 44 10.21 2.94 0.97
N TYR A 45 9.57 3.96 0.42
CA TYR A 45 8.11 4.02 0.31
C TYR A 45 7.71 4.51 -1.08
N THR A 46 6.44 4.26 -1.42
CA THR A 46 5.81 4.70 -2.66
C THR A 46 4.43 5.26 -2.36
N THR A 47 3.96 6.17 -3.20
CA THR A 47 2.64 6.84 -3.12
C THR A 47 1.91 6.76 -4.47
N ASP A 48 2.43 5.98 -5.42
CA ASP A 48 1.95 5.98 -6.80
C ASP A 48 2.22 4.68 -7.59
N PRO A 49 2.00 3.49 -7.01
CA PRO A 49 2.06 2.26 -7.76
C PRO A 49 1.03 2.25 -8.90
N SER A 50 1.47 1.96 -10.12
CA SER A 50 0.68 2.09 -11.33
C SER A 50 0.98 0.98 -12.35
N LEU A 51 -0.04 0.61 -13.12
CA LEU A 51 0.14 -0.21 -14.31
C LEU A 51 0.80 0.57 -15.46
N SER A 52 0.79 1.91 -15.42
CA SER A 52 1.47 2.75 -16.40
C SER A 52 2.99 2.58 -16.32
N SER A 53 3.64 2.43 -17.47
CA SER A 53 5.10 2.33 -17.60
C SER A 53 5.84 3.65 -17.37
N SER A 54 5.13 4.76 -17.08
CA SER A 54 5.75 6.07 -16.86
C SER A 54 6.55 6.20 -15.56
N ARG A 55 6.49 5.21 -14.66
CA ARG A 55 7.24 5.21 -13.40
C ARG A 55 8.59 4.49 -13.55
N PRO A 56 9.67 5.00 -12.92
CA PRO A 56 11.03 4.53 -13.21
C PRO A 56 11.40 3.20 -12.56
N ASN A 57 10.62 2.69 -11.60
CA ASN A 57 10.97 1.45 -10.88
C ASN A 57 9.86 0.41 -10.97
N LYS A 58 10.21 -0.83 -10.60
CA LYS A 58 9.26 -1.93 -10.37
C LYS A 58 9.16 -2.23 -8.87
N CYS A 59 7.94 -2.38 -8.37
CA CYS A 59 7.63 -2.75 -6.99
C CYS A 59 6.80 -4.04 -7.00
N LYS A 60 7.29 -5.10 -6.36
CA LYS A 60 6.53 -6.35 -6.17
C LYS A 60 5.93 -6.35 -4.78
N PHE A 61 4.62 -6.38 -4.70
CA PHE A 61 3.89 -6.37 -3.44
C PHE A 61 3.45 -7.77 -3.05
N TRP A 62 3.74 -8.23 -1.83
CA TRP A 62 3.40 -9.60 -1.42
C TRP A 62 1.92 -9.75 -1.01
N ASN A 63 1.33 -8.70 -0.45
CA ASN A 63 -0.04 -8.69 0.09
C ASN A 63 -1.03 -7.88 -0.78
N TRP A 64 -0.68 -7.59 -2.03
CA TRP A 64 -1.59 -6.90 -2.93
C TRP A 64 -2.38 -7.91 -3.78
N VAL A 65 -3.59 -8.21 -3.32
CA VAL A 65 -4.50 -9.13 -4.00
C VAL A 65 -4.73 -8.70 -5.45
N GLY A 66 -4.57 -9.65 -6.38
CA GLY A 66 -4.73 -9.42 -7.82
C GLY A 66 -3.51 -8.81 -8.51
N HIS A 67 -2.39 -8.64 -7.81
CA HIS A 67 -1.15 -8.06 -8.32
C HIS A 67 0.09 -8.88 -7.93
N ASP A 68 0.16 -10.12 -8.44
CA ASP A 68 1.28 -11.05 -8.18
C ASP A 68 2.59 -10.65 -8.88
N GLU A 69 2.47 -9.83 -9.94
CA GLU A 69 3.58 -9.34 -10.75
C GLU A 69 4.10 -7.97 -10.29
N PRO A 70 5.40 -7.67 -10.51
CA PRO A 70 5.94 -6.35 -10.25
C PRO A 70 5.23 -5.26 -11.06
N ILE A 71 4.74 -4.23 -10.38
CA ILE A 71 4.08 -3.07 -10.99
C ILE A 71 5.00 -1.85 -11.00
N ASN A 72 4.71 -0.86 -11.84
CA ASN A 72 5.55 0.33 -11.91
C ASN A 72 5.31 1.25 -10.69
N CYS A 73 6.33 1.91 -10.18
CA CYS A 73 6.22 2.77 -8.99
C CYS A 73 7.33 3.84 -8.93
N THR A 74 7.09 4.98 -8.27
CA THR A 74 8.20 5.78 -7.74
C THR A 74 8.63 5.26 -6.38
N GLN A 75 9.92 5.36 -6.08
CA GLN A 75 10.46 5.01 -4.78
C GLN A 75 11.05 6.27 -4.15
N LYS A 76 10.72 6.50 -2.89
CA LYS A 76 11.27 7.59 -2.08
C LYS A 76 11.93 7.00 -0.85
N TYR A 77 13.05 7.57 -0.44
CA TYR A 77 13.72 7.18 0.79
C TYR A 77 13.04 7.83 1.99
N LEU A 78 12.93 7.06 3.08
CA LEU A 78 12.52 7.53 4.39
C LEU A 78 13.63 7.26 5.40
N ALA A 79 14.28 8.32 5.85
CA ALA A 79 15.33 8.24 6.87
C ALA A 79 14.78 7.73 8.21
N ASN A 80 15.69 7.23 9.06
CA ASN A 80 15.35 6.84 10.42
C ASN A 80 14.75 8.02 11.21
N GLY A 81 13.72 7.74 12.02
CA GLY A 81 12.99 8.71 12.82
C GLY A 81 12.03 9.60 12.04
N LYS A 82 11.84 9.35 10.73
CA LYS A 82 10.93 10.13 9.88
C LYS A 82 9.63 9.38 9.61
N THR A 83 8.61 10.17 9.29
CA THR A 83 7.27 9.73 8.92
C THR A 83 6.98 10.14 7.48
N ALA A 84 6.33 9.26 6.72
CA ALA A 84 5.74 9.57 5.42
C ALA A 84 4.25 9.22 5.43
N GLY A 85 3.46 10.01 4.70
CA GLY A 85 2.00 9.85 4.65
C GLY A 85 1.28 10.55 5.80
N SER A 86 -0.04 10.68 5.66
CA SER A 86 -0.85 11.55 6.51
C SER A 86 -1.60 10.83 7.64
N GLY A 87 -1.84 9.52 7.55
CA GLY A 87 -2.68 8.83 8.54
C GLY A 87 -4.12 9.33 8.47
N TYR A 88 -4.78 9.52 9.61
CA TYR A 88 -6.13 10.12 9.66
C TYR A 88 -6.06 11.65 9.67
N VAL A 89 -6.71 12.31 8.70
CA VAL A 89 -6.69 13.78 8.51
C VAL A 89 -8.05 14.32 8.10
N THR A 90 -8.36 15.59 8.39
CA THR A 90 -9.65 16.24 8.06
C THR A 90 -9.69 16.87 6.65
N THR A 91 -8.56 16.88 5.95
CA THR A 91 -8.41 17.31 4.56
C THR A 91 -7.72 16.20 3.77
N PRO A 92 -7.83 16.17 2.42
CA PRO A 92 -7.08 15.19 1.62
C PRO A 92 -5.58 15.26 1.93
N GLY A 93 -5.02 14.12 2.35
CA GLY A 93 -3.62 13.99 2.74
C GLY A 93 -2.76 13.31 1.67
N VAL A 94 -1.55 12.92 2.07
CA VAL A 94 -0.66 12.08 1.28
C VAL A 94 -0.89 10.62 1.68
N ASP A 95 -1.24 9.79 0.71
CA ASP A 95 -1.36 8.35 0.88
C ASP A 95 -0.02 7.66 0.60
N VAL A 96 0.51 6.94 1.59
CA VAL A 96 1.60 5.99 1.34
C VAL A 96 0.99 4.65 1.01
N ASP A 97 1.16 4.25 -0.24
CA ASP A 97 0.67 3.00 -0.76
C ASP A 97 1.41 1.79 -0.24
N GLY A 98 2.71 1.94 0.02
CA GLY A 98 3.51 0.84 0.50
C GLY A 98 4.94 1.18 0.81
N PHE A 99 5.62 0.21 1.39
CA PHE A 99 7.00 0.35 1.84
C PHE A 99 7.79 -0.94 1.71
N THR A 100 9.11 -0.83 1.76
CA THR A 100 10.02 -1.97 1.85
C THR A 100 11.33 -1.58 2.55
N PHE A 101 12.00 -2.57 3.13
CA PHE A 101 13.44 -2.51 3.37
C PHE A 101 14.16 -3.19 2.21
N ALA A 102 14.94 -2.43 1.45
CA ALA A 102 15.56 -2.92 0.22
C ALA A 102 16.77 -3.83 0.47
N ASP A 103 17.42 -3.69 1.61
CA ASP A 103 18.72 -4.27 1.95
C ASP A 103 18.64 -5.38 3.00
N VAL A 104 17.56 -5.41 3.80
CA VAL A 104 17.37 -6.37 4.87
C VAL A 104 15.98 -7.01 4.82
N GLU A 105 15.93 -8.27 5.19
CA GLU A 105 14.67 -8.96 5.48
C GLU A 105 14.10 -8.48 6.82
N TYR A 106 12.77 -8.47 6.96
CA TYR A 106 12.11 -7.92 8.13
C TYR A 106 10.80 -8.65 8.42
N ASP A 107 10.34 -8.58 9.66
CA ASP A 107 9.07 -9.21 10.04
C ASP A 107 7.93 -8.19 9.91
N TYR A 108 6.83 -8.63 9.31
CA TYR A 108 5.60 -7.86 9.20
C TYR A 108 4.42 -8.78 9.50
N ASP A 109 3.61 -8.41 10.49
CA ASP A 109 2.43 -9.17 10.91
C ASP A 109 2.69 -10.68 11.16
N GLY A 110 3.80 -10.97 11.84
CA GLY A 110 4.21 -12.34 12.16
C GLY A 110 4.82 -13.12 10.99
N GLN A 111 4.96 -12.52 9.81
CA GLN A 111 5.58 -13.14 8.64
C GLN A 111 6.95 -12.53 8.33
N ARG A 112 7.90 -13.40 7.96
CA ARG A 112 9.23 -13.00 7.50
C ARG A 112 9.15 -12.53 6.05
N ILE A 113 9.43 -11.26 5.81
CA ILE A 113 9.41 -10.64 4.49
C ILE A 113 10.82 -10.54 3.93
N THR A 114 11.01 -11.05 2.70
CA THR A 114 12.27 -10.93 1.97
C THR A 114 12.58 -9.47 1.65
N ARG A 115 13.85 -9.08 1.79
CA ARG A 115 14.34 -7.75 1.40
C ARG A 115 13.87 -7.35 -0.01
N GLY A 116 13.50 -6.09 -0.19
CA GLY A 116 13.06 -5.53 -1.46
C GLY A 116 11.64 -5.93 -1.90
N VAL A 117 10.98 -6.85 -1.19
CA VAL A 117 9.55 -7.13 -1.37
C VAL A 117 8.75 -6.05 -0.66
N TRP A 118 7.71 -5.53 -1.32
CA TRP A 118 6.93 -4.39 -0.85
C TRP A 118 5.72 -4.85 -0.05
N ILE A 119 5.44 -4.15 1.05
CA ILE A 119 4.17 -4.25 1.78
C ILE A 119 3.22 -3.21 1.23
N LYS A 120 2.01 -3.61 0.84
CA LYS A 120 0.90 -2.71 0.54
C LYS A 120 0.28 -2.26 1.85
N ILE A 121 0.09 -0.96 2.01
CA ILE A 121 -0.71 -0.36 3.07
C ILE A 121 -2.13 -0.15 2.52
N SER A 122 -3.13 -0.55 3.31
CA SER A 122 -4.53 -0.26 3.04
C SER A 122 -4.91 1.09 3.64
N SER A 123 -5.52 1.96 2.84
CA SER A 123 -6.07 3.24 3.30
C SER A 123 -7.47 3.10 3.91
N ASN A 124 -8.02 1.88 4.03
CA ASN A 124 -9.40 1.66 4.49
C ASN A 124 -9.57 1.66 6.02
N GLY A 125 -8.53 1.98 6.79
CA GLY A 125 -8.59 2.01 8.26
C GLY A 125 -8.83 0.66 8.95
N LEU A 126 -9.04 -0.41 8.18
CA LEU A 126 -9.22 -1.78 8.64
C LEU A 126 -7.90 -2.53 8.40
N LYS A 127 -7.29 -2.96 9.50
CA LYS A 127 -6.25 -3.99 9.49
C LYS A 127 -6.88 -5.33 9.15
#